data_AF-A0A0R3E2I5-F1
#
_entry.id   AF-A0A0R3E2I5-F1
#
_cell.length_a   1.000
_cell.length_b   1.000
_cell.length_c   1.000
_cell.angle_alpha   90.00
_cell.angle_beta   90.00
_cell.angle_gamma   90.00
#
_symmetry.space_group_name_H-M   'P 1'
#
loop_
_entity.id
_entity.type
_entity.pdbx_description
1 polymer ?
#
loop_
_entity_poly.entity_id
_entity_poly.type
_entity_poly.pdbx_seq_one_letter_code
_entity_poly.pdbx_strand_id
1 'polypeptide(L)'
;MEQDASPTRRAEQVFNKNSLAMVATKSGAGVAASDFRVDEKGFTKILVCDLGLTSHVIGALVQRLLEIETYRRLALLGLSAALELAPSVDRIDCRLV
;
A
#
# COMPACT_ATOMS: atom_id res chain seq x y z
N MET A 1 4.80 -30.00 -2.70
CA MET A 1 3.42 -29.84 -2.20
C MET A 1 3.42 -28.71 -1.20
N GLU A 2 3.11 -27.48 -1.63
CA GLU A 2 2.99 -26.32 -0.72
C GLU A 2 2.15 -25.18 -1.35
N GLN A 3 1.18 -25.53 -2.20
CA GLN A 3 0.44 -24.57 -3.05
C GLN A 3 -0.91 -24.09 -2.48
N ASP A 4 -1.26 -24.42 -1.24
CA ASP A 4 -2.67 -24.32 -0.79
C ASP A 4 -2.93 -23.31 0.34
N ALA A 5 -2.27 -22.16 0.29
CA ALA A 5 -2.73 -20.98 1.01
C ALA A 5 -3.14 -19.93 -0.02
N SER A 6 -4.46 -19.81 -0.25
CA SER A 6 -5.00 -18.78 -1.12
C SER A 6 -4.37 -17.41 -0.78
N PRO A 7 -4.00 -16.58 -1.76
CA PRO A 7 -3.35 -15.29 -1.52
C PRO A 7 -4.08 -14.44 -0.49
N THR A 8 -5.42 -14.51 -0.49
CA THR A 8 -6.30 -13.88 0.48
C THR A 8 -6.07 -14.39 1.91
N ARG A 9 -6.01 -15.72 2.12
CA ARG A 9 -5.77 -16.28 3.45
C ARG A 9 -4.40 -15.84 3.99
N ARG A 10 -3.36 -15.83 3.14
CA ARG A 10 -2.02 -15.37 3.54
C ARG A 10 -2.03 -13.89 3.91
N ALA A 11 -2.71 -13.05 3.11
CA ALA A 11 -2.83 -11.63 3.40
C ALA A 11 -3.55 -11.38 4.73
N GLU A 12 -4.66 -12.07 5.00
CA GLU A 12 -5.41 -11.95 6.26
C GLU A 12 -4.63 -12.41 7.50
N GLN A 13 -3.65 -13.31 7.34
CA GLN A 13 -2.78 -13.75 8.43
C GLN A 13 -1.69 -12.74 8.78
N VAL A 14 -1.26 -11.93 7.82
CA VAL A 14 -0.11 -11.03 7.96
C VAL A 14 -0.52 -9.59 8.26
N PHE A 15 -1.72 -9.17 7.83
CA PHE A 15 -2.13 -7.77 7.80
C PHE A 15 -3.38 -7.48 8.62
N ASN A 16 -3.54 -6.21 9.03
CA ASN A 16 -4.76 -5.76 9.67
C ASN A 16 -5.93 -5.72 8.67
N LYS A 17 -7.02 -6.44 8.97
CA LYS A 17 -8.19 -6.55 8.10
C LYS A 17 -8.85 -5.21 7.75
N ASN A 18 -8.85 -4.24 8.67
CA ASN A 18 -9.53 -2.96 8.47
C ASN A 18 -8.82 -2.05 7.47
N SER A 19 -7.53 -2.29 7.21
CA SER A 19 -6.72 -1.50 6.27
C SER A 19 -6.11 -2.36 5.16
N LEU A 20 -6.49 -3.64 5.07
CA LEU A 20 -5.98 -4.55 4.07
C LEU A 20 -6.39 -4.10 2.66
N ALA A 21 -5.39 -3.82 1.83
CA ALA A 21 -5.53 -3.61 0.40
C ALA A 21 -4.88 -4.77 -0.35
N MET A 22 -5.57 -5.26 -1.39
CA MET A 22 -5.09 -6.31 -2.27
C MET A 22 -5.31 -5.95 -3.73
N VAL A 23 -4.40 -6.36 -4.60
CA VAL A 23 -4.53 -6.19 -6.05
C VAL A 23 -3.93 -7.39 -6.78
N ALA A 24 -4.61 -7.84 -7.83
CA ALA A 24 -4.06 -8.82 -8.76
C ALA A 24 -3.37 -8.11 -9.93
N THR A 25 -2.32 -8.71 -10.47
CA THR A 25 -1.73 -8.25 -11.73
C THR A 25 -2.73 -8.42 -12.88
N LYS A 26 -2.54 -7.69 -13.98
CA LYS A 26 -3.47 -7.68 -15.12
C LYS A 26 -3.77 -9.09 -15.68
N SER A 27 -2.81 -10.01 -15.63
CA SER A 27 -2.94 -11.40 -16.09
C SER A 27 -3.43 -12.37 -15.00
N GLY A 28 -3.62 -11.91 -13.77
CA GLY A 28 -3.91 -12.76 -12.61
C GLY A 28 -2.74 -13.63 -12.15
N ALA A 29 -1.59 -13.55 -12.81
CA ALA A 29 -0.41 -14.36 -12.52
C ALA A 29 0.32 -13.94 -11.23
N GLY A 30 -0.11 -12.88 -10.55
CA GLY A 30 0.42 -12.49 -9.25
C GLY A 30 -0.55 -11.63 -8.46
N VAL A 31 -0.34 -11.58 -7.14
CA VAL A 31 -1.13 -10.76 -6.22
C VAL A 31 -0.18 -9.97 -5.32
N ALA A 32 -0.49 -8.71 -5.08
CA ALA A 32 0.19 -7.88 -4.09
C ALA A 32 -0.80 -7.45 -3.00
N ALA A 33 -0.32 -7.37 -1.75
CA ALA A 33 -1.12 -6.95 -0.61
C ALA A 33 -0.31 -6.13 0.40
N SER A 34 -0.95 -5.18 1.07
CA SER A 34 -0.38 -4.41 2.19
C SER A 34 -1.52 -3.84 3.03
N ASP A 35 -1.27 -3.55 4.30
CA ASP A 35 -2.13 -2.72 5.13
C ASP A 35 -1.61 -1.29 5.34
N PHE A 36 -0.48 -0.95 4.69
CA PHE A 36 0.21 0.33 4.79
C PHE A 36 0.57 0.77 6.21
N ARG A 37 0.54 -0.17 7.17
CA ARG A 37 0.93 0.12 8.55
C ARG A 37 2.43 0.01 8.68
N VAL A 38 3.01 0.97 9.38
CA VAL A 38 4.40 0.95 9.80
C VAL A 38 4.49 0.05 11.03
N ASP A 39 5.36 -0.96 10.98
CA ASP A 39 5.61 -1.83 12.14
C ASP A 39 6.52 -1.14 13.17
N GLU A 40 6.77 -1.82 14.29
CA GLU A 40 7.60 -1.30 15.39
C GLU A 40 9.04 -0.97 14.96
N LYS A 41 9.50 -1.52 13.84
CA LYS A 41 10.84 -1.27 13.28
C LYS A 41 10.85 -0.14 12.25
N GLY A 42 9.71 0.49 11.97
CA GLY A 42 9.61 1.57 11.00
C GLY A 42 9.38 1.11 9.56
N PHE A 43 9.02 -0.16 9.33
CA PHE A 43 8.83 -0.69 7.99
C PHE A 43 7.36 -0.95 7.64
N THR A 44 6.99 -0.60 6.41
CA THR A 44 5.74 -1.05 5.79
C THR A 44 5.95 -2.42 5.16
N LYS A 45 5.05 -3.36 5.43
CA LYS A 45 5.11 -4.71 4.84
C LYS A 45 4.30 -4.78 3.54
N ILE A 46 4.85 -5.48 2.55
CA ILE A 46 4.18 -5.79 1.28
C ILE A 46 4.32 -7.28 1.05
N LEU A 47 3.20 -7.96 0.82
CA LEU A 47 3.15 -9.36 0.40
C LEU A 47 3.06 -9.40 -1.12
N VAL A 48 3.92 -10.19 -1.76
CA VAL A 48 3.82 -10.53 -3.18
C VAL A 48 3.65 -12.05 -3.29
N CYS A 49 2.56 -12.47 -3.90
CA CYS A 49 2.29 -13.87 -4.23
C CYS A 49 2.55 -14.08 -5.72
N ASP A 50 3.53 -14.93 -6.01
CA ASP A 50 3.79 -15.43 -7.36
C ASP A 50 2.83 -16.59 -7.67
N LEU A 51 2.05 -16.44 -8.75
CA LEU A 51 1.10 -17.43 -9.26
C LEU A 51 1.45 -17.84 -10.70
N GLY A 52 2.71 -17.68 -11.11
CA GLY A 52 3.19 -17.95 -12.48
C GLY A 52 3.83 -16.73 -13.16
N LEU A 53 4.39 -15.80 -12.39
CA LEU A 53 5.16 -14.68 -12.91
C LEU A 53 6.55 -15.16 -13.37
N THR A 54 7.08 -14.52 -14.41
CA THR A 54 8.51 -14.68 -14.74
C THR A 54 9.35 -13.85 -13.78
N SER A 55 10.61 -14.23 -13.57
CA SER A 55 11.53 -13.49 -12.69
C SER A 55 11.65 -12.01 -13.07
N HIS A 56 11.60 -11.69 -14.36
CA HIS A 56 11.63 -10.31 -14.84
C HIS A 56 10.38 -9.54 -14.40
N VAL A 57 9.19 -10.14 -14.52
CA VAL A 57 7.93 -9.50 -14.11
C VAL A 57 7.85 -9.36 -12.59
N ILE A 58 8.35 -10.33 -11.81
CA ILE A 58 8.43 -10.22 -10.34
C ILE A 58 9.30 -9.03 -9.96
N GLY A 59 10.50 -8.91 -10.56
CA GLY A 59 11.41 -7.81 -10.28
C GLY A 59 10.79 -6.44 -10.58
N ALA A 60 10.19 -6.29 -11.77
CA ALA A 60 9.51 -5.06 -12.16
C ALA A 60 8.32 -4.72 -11.25
N LEU A 61 7.53 -5.72 -10.84
CA LEU A 61 6.42 -5.55 -9.91
C LEU A 61 6.91 -5.06 -8.54
N VAL A 62 7.91 -5.74 -7.97
CA VAL A 62 8.49 -5.37 -6.67
C VAL A 62 9.07 -3.95 -6.72
N GLN A 63 9.82 -3.61 -7.77
CA GLN A 63 10.36 -2.26 -7.95
C GLN A 63 9.23 -1.22 -7.98
N ARG A 64 8.16 -1.47 -8.74
CA ARG A 64 7.05 -0.51 -8.83
C ARG A 64 6.32 -0.34 -7.49
N LEU A 65 6.16 -1.42 -6.73
CA LEU A 65 5.56 -1.37 -5.39
C LEU A 65 6.41 -0.55 -4.42
N LEU A 66 7.75 -0.72 -4.47
CA LEU A 66 8.68 0.05 -3.65
C LEU A 66 8.69 1.54 -4.03
N GLU A 67 8.64 1.87 -5.31
CA GLU A 67 8.51 3.25 -5.79
C GLU A 67 7.21 3.90 -5.29
N ILE A 68 6.07 3.20 -5.40
CA ILE A 68 4.77 3.70 -4.94
C ILE A 68 4.79 3.95 -3.43
N GLU A 69 5.31 3.01 -2.65
CA GLU A 69 5.37 3.14 -1.19
C GLU A 69 6.32 4.26 -0.76
N THR A 70 7.44 4.42 -1.46
CA THR A 70 8.37 5.53 -1.23
C THR A 70 7.69 6.86 -1.54
N TYR A 71 7.04 6.99 -2.69
CA TYR A 71 6.34 8.22 -3.07
C TYR A 71 5.17 8.54 -2.15
N ARG A 72 4.39 7.54 -1.72
CA ARG A 72 3.31 7.72 -0.75
C ARG A 72 3.84 8.32 0.54
N ARG A 73 4.91 7.75 1.11
CA ARG A 73 5.49 8.28 2.35
C ARG A 73 5.98 9.71 2.19
N LEU A 74 6.65 10.03 1.07
CA LEU A 74 7.09 11.40 0.77
C LEU A 74 5.90 12.37 0.62
N ALA A 75 4.87 11.97 -0.13
CA ALA A 75 3.67 12.78 -0.35
C ALA A 75 2.90 13.05 0.94
N LEU A 76 2.98 12.15 1.93
CA LEU A 76 2.30 12.28 3.21
C LEU A 76 3.13 12.98 4.30
N LEU A 77 4.38 13.39 4.03
CA LEU A 77 5.20 14.12 5.01
C LEU A 77 4.54 15.41 5.50
N GLY A 78 3.81 16.09 4.62
CA GLY A 78 3.09 17.33 4.93
C GLY A 78 1.66 17.13 5.44
N LEU A 79 1.15 15.90 5.51
CA LEU A 79 -0.27 15.66 5.76
C LEU A 79 -0.73 16.23 7.10
N SER A 80 0.02 15.99 8.19
CA SER A 80 -0.37 16.50 9.52
C SER A 80 -0.46 18.02 9.54
N ALA A 81 0.55 18.72 9.00
CA ALA A 81 0.55 20.18 8.91
C ALA A 81 -0.60 20.69 8.01
N ALA A 82 -0.89 20.00 6.90
CA ALA A 82 -2.02 20.34 6.04
C ALA A 82 -3.37 20.20 6.76
N LEU A 83 -3.56 19.12 7.54
CA LEU A 83 -4.77 18.91 8.33
C LEU A 83 -4.93 19.95 9.44
N GLU A 84 -3.84 20.36 10.10
CA GLU A 84 -3.86 21.43 11.11
C GLU A 84 -4.26 22.79 10.52
N LEU A 85 -3.80 23.09 9.29
CA LEU A 85 -4.07 24.35 8.62
C LEU A 85 -5.44 24.37 7.91
N ALA A 86 -6.01 23.21 7.56
CA ALA A 86 -7.24 23.11 6.79
C ALA A 86 -8.40 23.94 7.35
N PRO A 87 -8.71 23.96 8.66
CA PRO A 87 -9.80 24.79 9.20
C PRO A 87 -9.55 26.30 9.05
N SER A 88 -8.29 26.73 9.11
CA SER A 88 -7.94 28.14 8.93
C SER A 88 -8.15 28.57 7.49
N VAL A 89 -7.78 27.73 6.53
CA VAL A 89 -8.00 27.99 5.09
C VAL A 89 -9.49 28.06 4.79
N ASP A 90 -10.27 27.09 5.27
CA ASP A 90 -11.73 27.04 5.07
C ASP A 90 -12.45 28.28 5.61
N ARG A 91 -12.03 28.79 6.78
CA ARG A 91 -12.55 30.06 7.33
C ARG A 91 -12.24 31.28 6.45
N ILE A 92 -11.08 31.29 5.77
CA ILE A 92 -10.72 32.38 4.86
C ILE A 92 -11.60 32.30 3.60
N ASP A 93 -11.77 31.10 3.04
CA ASP A 93 -12.62 30.87 1.86
C ASP A 93 -14.07 31.29 2.13
N CYS A 94 -14.63 30.97 3.30
CA CYS A 94 -15.98 31.40 3.69
C CYS A 94 -16.17 32.92 3.78
N ARG A 95 -15.10 33.71 3.93
CA ARG A 95 -15.17 35.19 4.04
C ARG A 95 -15.03 35.90 2.70
N LEU A 96 -14.69 35.17 1.64
CA LEU A 96 -14.52 35.70 0.28
C LEU A 96 -15.81 35.59 -0.56
N VAL A 97 -16.86 34.98 0.00
CA VAL A 97 -18.23 34.93 -0.55
C VAL A 97 -19.07 36.05 0.05
#